data_AF-A0A3A9BEB9-F1
#
_entry.id   AF-A0A3A9BEB9-F1
#
_cell.length_a   1.000
_cell.length_b   1.000
_cell.length_c   1.000
_cell.angle_alpha   90.00
_cell.angle_beta   90.00
_cell.angle_gamma   90.00
#
_symmetry.space_group_name_H-M   'P 1'
#
loop_
_entity.id
_entity.type
_entity.pdbx_description
1 polymer ?
#
loop_
_entity_poly.entity_id
_entity_poly.type
_entity_poly.pdbx_seq_one_letter_code
_entity_poly.pdbx_strand_id
1 'polypeptide(L)'
;MSSTFTFIDLFCGIGGFRLAMESIGGICVFSSDKSRRARETYLSNFHEVPAGNITKIEAEDIPPFDVLCGGFPCQPFSMAGKKRGFEDKRGQMFFEIARIVKHHKPKALFLENVAHLIRHDGGRTFRVITETLDGLGYDVHYKVLAASDYGVAQIRKRVYLVCFRKNLQAEFSFPEPTFEDVAVEDFLESIVDESYFLDPDLVTFYKPDIETRTLDTYRLGYVGTPGQGRRVYSVKAVSPTFVATSRGPCGGTEGYLINGRVRRLTPAEVKRIMGFPEDFTFPV
;
A
#
# COMPACT_ATOMS: atom_id res chain seq x y z
N MET A 1 26.02 9.58 14.20
CA MET A 1 24.93 10.57 14.13
C MET A 1 24.00 10.08 13.03
N SER A 2 22.74 9.75 13.34
CA SER A 2 21.78 9.45 12.26
C SER A 2 21.62 10.71 11.43
N SER A 3 21.88 10.65 10.14
CA SER A 3 21.68 11.78 9.24
C SER A 3 20.19 12.05 9.14
N THR A 4 19.70 13.09 9.81
CA THR A 4 18.32 13.56 9.68
C THR A 4 18.08 14.06 8.26
N PHE A 5 16.96 13.68 7.66
CA PHE A 5 16.51 14.18 6.35
C PHE A 5 15.03 14.52 6.42
N THR A 6 14.57 15.37 5.51
CA THR A 6 13.16 15.81 5.44
C THR A 6 12.42 15.09 4.33
N PHE A 7 11.15 14.78 4.54
CA PHE A 7 10.32 14.17 3.51
C PHE A 7 8.89 14.69 3.50
N ILE A 8 8.22 14.46 2.38
CA ILE A 8 6.78 14.69 2.26
C ILE A 8 6.04 13.38 1.99
N ASP A 9 4.82 13.27 2.50
CA ASP A 9 3.98 12.08 2.40
C ASP A 9 2.71 12.41 1.57
N LEU A 10 2.78 12.16 0.26
CA LEU A 10 1.66 12.40 -0.66
C LEU A 10 0.78 11.15 -0.78
N PHE A 11 -0.53 11.36 -0.90
CA PHE A 11 -1.51 10.25 -0.87
C PHE A 11 -1.32 9.42 0.40
N CYS A 12 -1.09 10.11 1.52
CA CYS A 12 -0.54 9.50 2.72
C CYS A 12 -1.43 8.42 3.32
N GLY A 13 -2.73 8.43 3.02
CA GLY A 13 -3.70 7.55 3.66
C GLY A 13 -3.60 7.67 5.17
N ILE A 14 -3.30 6.56 5.82
CA ILE A 14 -3.11 6.48 7.28
C ILE A 14 -1.64 6.64 7.71
N GLY A 15 -0.72 7.00 6.81
CA GLY A 15 0.68 7.33 7.15
C GLY A 15 1.64 6.14 7.19
N GLY A 16 1.44 5.13 6.33
CA GLY A 16 2.37 3.99 6.23
C GLY A 16 3.78 4.40 5.80
N PHE A 17 3.91 5.32 4.84
CA PHE A 17 5.21 5.89 4.47
C PHE A 17 5.81 6.70 5.62
N ARG A 18 5.02 7.51 6.33
CA ARG A 18 5.51 8.27 7.48
C ARG A 18 6.14 7.37 8.55
N LEU A 19 5.46 6.29 8.97
CA LEU A 19 6.02 5.33 9.92
C LEU A 19 7.36 4.76 9.45
N ALA A 20 7.43 4.33 8.19
CA ALA A 20 8.66 3.77 7.64
C ALA A 20 9.81 4.79 7.62
N MET A 21 9.55 6.03 7.19
CA MET A 21 10.58 7.06 7.05
C MET A 21 11.01 7.65 8.40
N GLU A 22 10.10 7.85 9.35
CA GLU A 22 10.43 8.31 10.71
C GLU A 22 11.22 7.25 11.48
N SER A 23 10.98 5.96 11.24
CA SER A 23 11.74 4.87 11.88
C SER A 23 13.25 4.90 11.56
N ILE A 24 13.64 5.56 10.47
CA ILE A 24 15.04 5.74 10.05
C ILE A 24 15.54 7.19 10.22
N GLY A 25 14.83 8.02 10.99
CA GLY A 25 15.23 9.39 11.32
C GLY A 25 14.79 10.46 10.31
N GLY A 26 13.86 10.13 9.42
CA GLY A 26 13.21 11.12 8.55
C GLY A 26 12.25 12.03 9.33
N ILE A 27 12.10 13.28 8.88
CA ILE A 27 11.18 14.26 9.45
C ILE A 27 10.12 14.60 8.39
N CYS A 28 8.86 14.29 8.68
CA CYS A 28 7.75 14.63 7.80
C CYS A 28 7.48 16.14 7.86
N VAL A 29 7.68 16.87 6.76
CA VAL A 29 7.45 18.33 6.71
C VAL A 29 6.15 18.71 6.00
N PHE A 30 5.52 17.77 5.30
CA PHE A 30 4.23 17.97 4.63
C PHE A 30 3.54 16.63 4.36
N SER A 31 2.22 16.58 4.53
CA SER A 31 1.39 15.42 4.18
C SER A 31 0.11 15.84 3.47
N SER A 32 -0.39 15.00 2.55
CA SER A 32 -1.60 15.29 1.79
C SER A 32 -2.41 14.02 1.49
N ASP A 33 -3.68 14.04 1.88
CA ASP A 33 -4.70 13.09 1.46
C ASP A 33 -6.07 13.77 1.39
N LYS A 34 -6.89 13.43 0.40
CA LYS A 34 -8.24 13.99 0.21
C LYS A 34 -9.30 13.33 1.08
N SER A 35 -9.06 12.11 1.55
CA SER A 35 -10.03 11.30 2.29
C SER A 35 -10.17 11.81 3.71
N ARG A 36 -11.38 12.24 4.10
CA ARG A 36 -11.64 12.72 5.46
C ARG A 36 -11.30 11.67 6.51
N ARG A 37 -11.69 10.41 6.29
CA ARG A 37 -11.41 9.30 7.21
C ARG A 37 -9.91 9.03 7.35
N ALA A 38 -9.17 9.08 6.24
CA ALA A 38 -7.72 8.89 6.29
C ALA A 38 -7.06 10.01 7.12
N ARG A 39 -7.49 11.26 6.93
CA ARG A 39 -7.01 12.41 7.70
C ARG A 39 -7.35 12.32 9.19
N GLU A 40 -8.53 11.80 9.54
CA GLU A 40 -8.95 11.57 10.94
C GLU A 40 -8.05 10.51 11.60
N THR A 41 -7.76 9.41 10.92
CA THR A 41 -6.78 8.41 11.39
C THR A 41 -5.38 9.00 11.49
N TYR A 42 -4.93 9.74 10.48
CA TYR A 42 -3.60 10.36 10.46
C TYR A 42 -3.42 11.34 11.63
N LEU A 43 -4.41 12.20 11.89
CA LEU A 43 -4.42 13.12 13.04
C LEU A 43 -4.30 12.40 14.37
N SER A 44 -4.97 11.25 14.51
CA SER A 44 -4.97 10.49 15.77
C SER A 44 -3.62 9.85 16.09
N ASN A 45 -2.77 9.62 15.08
CA ASN A 45 -1.49 8.94 15.24
C ASN A 45 -0.29 9.89 15.16
N PHE A 46 -0.39 10.98 14.39
CA PHE A 46 0.72 11.90 14.15
C PHE A 46 0.46 13.33 14.64
N HIS A 47 -0.73 13.60 15.20
CA HIS A 47 -1.15 14.91 15.69
C HIS A 47 -1.10 16.03 14.63
N GLU A 48 -1.11 15.65 13.36
CA GLU A 48 -1.08 16.53 12.20
C GLU A 48 -2.25 16.22 11.27
N VAL A 49 -2.85 17.26 10.69
CA VAL A 49 -3.94 17.08 9.71
C VAL A 49 -3.35 17.21 8.30
N PRO A 50 -3.42 16.16 7.45
CA PRO A 50 -2.95 16.29 6.07
C PRO A 50 -3.68 17.41 5.32
N ALA A 51 -2.97 18.06 4.40
CA ALA A 51 -3.38 19.31 3.75
C ALA A 51 -4.62 19.19 2.83
N GLY A 52 -5.11 17.97 2.57
CA GLY A 52 -6.29 17.74 1.73
C GLY A 52 -5.93 17.39 0.30
N ASN A 53 -6.75 17.86 -0.65
CA ASN A 53 -6.62 17.52 -2.07
C ASN A 53 -5.39 18.20 -2.72
N ILE A 54 -4.38 17.42 -3.06
CA ILE A 54 -3.11 17.90 -3.64
C ILE A 54 -3.27 18.72 -4.93
N THR A 55 -4.34 18.50 -5.71
CA THR A 55 -4.60 19.27 -6.94
C THR A 55 -4.97 20.73 -6.69
N LYS A 56 -5.18 21.12 -5.43
CA LYS A 56 -5.53 22.49 -5.01
C LYS A 56 -4.38 23.19 -4.27
N ILE A 57 -3.22 22.57 -4.22
CA ILE A 57 -2.06 23.04 -3.45
C ILE A 57 -0.97 23.38 -4.47
N GLU A 58 -0.54 24.64 -4.47
CA GLU A 58 0.54 25.07 -5.36
C GLU A 58 1.86 24.45 -4.89
N ALA A 59 2.75 24.16 -5.84
CA ALA A 59 4.01 23.48 -5.50
C ALA A 59 4.90 24.36 -4.60
N GLU A 60 4.80 25.69 -4.78
CA GLU A 60 5.50 26.72 -3.99
C GLU A 60 5.05 26.76 -2.53
N ASP A 61 3.82 26.34 -2.22
CA ASP A 61 3.28 26.30 -0.85
C ASP A 61 3.76 25.07 -0.06
N ILE A 62 4.37 24.09 -0.73
CA ILE A 62 4.95 22.91 -0.08
C ILE A 62 6.34 23.29 0.44
N PRO A 63 6.66 23.07 1.74
CA PRO A 63 7.98 23.34 2.29
C PRO A 63 9.09 22.59 1.54
N PRO A 64 10.34 23.07 1.51
CA PRO A 64 11.46 22.30 0.96
C PRO A 64 11.64 20.94 1.65
N PHE A 65 12.00 19.92 0.87
CA PHE A 65 12.19 18.55 1.38
C PHE A 65 13.29 17.79 0.61
N ASP A 66 13.84 16.75 1.22
CA ASP A 66 14.84 15.87 0.59
C ASP A 66 14.21 14.71 -0.20
N VAL A 67 13.12 14.13 0.32
CA VAL A 67 12.48 12.93 -0.25
C VAL A 67 10.98 13.13 -0.46
N LEU A 68 10.47 12.71 -1.62
CA LEU A 68 9.03 12.64 -1.88
C LEU A 68 8.56 11.19 -1.76
N CYS A 69 7.63 10.91 -0.85
CA CYS A 69 6.94 9.62 -0.75
C CYS A 69 5.54 9.70 -1.37
N GLY A 70 5.08 8.63 -2.03
CA GLY A 70 3.68 8.56 -2.45
C GLY A 70 3.19 7.26 -3.06
N GLY A 71 2.12 6.70 -2.47
CA GLY A 71 1.33 5.59 -3.00
C GLY A 71 0.17 6.11 -3.84
N PHE A 72 0.43 6.51 -5.08
CA PHE A 72 -0.56 7.21 -5.90
C PHE A 72 -1.61 6.25 -6.51
N PRO A 73 -2.86 6.70 -6.73
CA PRO A 73 -3.89 5.83 -7.30
C PRO A 73 -3.57 5.42 -8.74
N CYS A 74 -3.76 4.13 -9.05
CA CYS A 74 -3.63 3.58 -10.39
C CYS A 74 -4.80 4.07 -11.27
N GLN A 75 -4.54 5.03 -12.16
CA GLN A 75 -5.52 5.49 -13.14
C GLN A 75 -4.95 5.32 -14.55
N PRO A 76 -5.75 4.89 -15.53
CA PRO A 76 -5.30 4.84 -16.91
C PRO A 76 -4.98 6.24 -17.40
N PHE A 77 -3.81 6.42 -18.03
CA PHE A 77 -3.59 7.56 -18.91
C PHE A 77 -4.46 7.31 -20.14
N SER A 78 -5.66 7.89 -20.21
CA SER A 78 -6.48 7.85 -21.44
C SER A 78 -5.63 8.29 -22.62
N MET A 79 -5.96 7.83 -23.85
CA MET A 79 -5.23 8.09 -25.11
C MET A 79 -4.77 9.55 -25.34
N ALA A 80 -3.74 9.99 -24.62
CA ALA A 80 -3.04 11.26 -24.82
C ALA A 80 -2.03 11.13 -25.98
N GLY A 81 -2.32 10.23 -26.92
CA GLY A 81 -1.52 9.89 -28.08
C GLY A 81 -1.54 10.92 -29.20
N LYS A 82 -1.91 12.19 -28.92
CA LYS A 82 -1.72 13.29 -29.87
C LYS A 82 -1.23 14.55 -29.15
N LYS A 83 0.08 14.61 -28.90
CA LYS A 83 0.91 15.83 -28.95
C LYS A 83 0.69 16.94 -27.92
N ARG A 84 0.42 16.68 -26.63
CA ARG A 84 0.54 17.74 -25.59
C ARG A 84 1.08 17.18 -24.27
N GLY A 85 2.38 17.34 -24.04
CA GLY A 85 2.98 17.07 -22.73
C GLY A 85 2.39 17.98 -21.65
N PHE A 86 2.50 17.59 -20.38
CA PHE A 86 2.14 18.32 -19.14
C PHE A 86 0.73 18.98 -19.04
N GLU A 87 -0.06 19.08 -20.11
CA GLU A 87 -1.30 19.86 -20.18
C GLU A 87 -2.58 19.03 -20.11
N ASP A 88 -2.48 17.69 -20.20
CA ASP A 88 -3.67 16.83 -20.13
C ASP A 88 -4.08 16.57 -18.68
N LYS A 89 -5.00 17.41 -18.22
CA LYS A 89 -5.58 17.41 -16.87
C LYS A 89 -6.44 16.19 -16.57
N ARG A 90 -6.37 15.02 -17.22
CA ARG A 90 -7.34 13.90 -17.02
C ARG A 90 -6.78 12.49 -16.77
N GLY A 91 -5.47 12.35 -16.51
CA GLY A 91 -4.82 11.11 -16.00
C GLY A 91 -4.05 11.34 -14.69
N GLN A 92 -4.73 11.89 -13.68
CA GLN A 92 -4.35 13.15 -13.00
C GLN A 92 -3.32 13.09 -11.86
N MET A 93 -3.10 11.99 -11.12
CA MET A 93 -2.35 12.09 -9.84
C MET A 93 -0.82 11.95 -9.97
N PHE A 94 -0.32 11.13 -10.90
CA PHE A 94 1.13 11.06 -11.15
C PHE A 94 1.69 12.39 -11.66
N PHE A 95 0.91 13.13 -12.47
CA PHE A 95 1.34 14.44 -12.96
C PHE A 95 1.36 15.51 -11.87
N GLU A 96 0.57 15.36 -10.79
CA GLU A 96 0.73 16.20 -9.59
C GLU A 96 2.08 15.93 -8.90
N ILE A 97 2.50 14.66 -8.82
CA ILE A 97 3.86 14.32 -8.36
C ILE A 97 4.88 14.99 -9.29
N ALA A 98 4.76 14.82 -10.61
CA ALA A 98 5.69 15.41 -11.58
C ALA A 98 5.75 16.94 -11.48
N ARG A 99 4.63 17.63 -11.24
CA ARG A 99 4.54 19.08 -11.01
C ARG A 99 5.36 19.49 -9.78
N ILE A 100 5.18 18.79 -8.67
CA ILE A 100 5.90 19.04 -7.41
C ILE A 100 7.40 18.75 -7.58
N VAL A 101 7.75 17.63 -8.20
CA VAL A 101 9.14 17.23 -8.48
C VAL A 101 9.85 18.23 -9.38
N LYS A 102 9.16 18.78 -10.39
CA LYS A 102 9.71 19.79 -11.29
C LYS A 102 10.10 21.08 -10.56
N HIS A 103 9.29 21.49 -9.58
CA HIS A 103 9.55 22.67 -8.75
C HIS A 103 10.66 22.41 -7.73
N HIS A 104 10.48 21.40 -6.86
CA HIS A 104 11.36 21.15 -5.70
C HIS A 104 12.67 20.45 -6.01
N LYS A 105 12.69 19.63 -7.08
CA LYS A 105 13.86 18.81 -7.46
C LYS A 105 14.50 18.04 -6.27
N PRO A 106 13.71 17.27 -5.51
CA PRO A 106 14.19 16.51 -4.34
C PRO A 106 15.37 15.59 -4.67
N LYS A 107 16.07 15.13 -3.62
CA LYS A 107 17.18 14.19 -3.78
C LYS A 107 16.69 12.81 -4.22
N ALA A 108 15.55 12.36 -3.68
CA ALA A 108 14.97 11.07 -4.00
C ALA A 108 13.44 11.08 -4.07
N LEU A 109 12.88 10.12 -4.79
CA LEU A 109 11.46 9.80 -4.85
C LEU A 109 11.26 8.35 -4.43
N PHE A 110 10.27 8.09 -3.58
CA PHE A 110 9.87 6.74 -3.20
C PHE A 110 8.37 6.56 -3.46
N LEU A 111 8.06 5.90 -4.57
CA LEU A 111 6.69 5.75 -5.06
C LEU A 111 6.25 4.28 -5.01
N GLU A 112 4.96 4.06 -4.79
CA GLU A 112 4.36 2.72 -4.77
C GLU A 112 3.12 2.65 -5.68
N ASN A 113 2.89 1.48 -6.27
CA ASN A 113 1.64 1.16 -6.94
C ASN A 113 1.35 -0.35 -7.00
N VAL A 114 0.17 -0.72 -7.50
CA VAL A 114 -0.17 -2.13 -7.77
C VAL A 114 0.77 -2.74 -8.80
N ALA A 115 1.14 -4.02 -8.64
CA ALA A 115 2.05 -4.71 -9.55
C ALA A 115 1.58 -4.71 -11.02
N HIS A 116 0.27 -4.63 -11.25
CA HIS A 116 -0.30 -4.56 -12.59
C HIS A 116 0.10 -3.29 -13.36
N LEU A 117 0.54 -2.21 -12.69
CA LEU A 117 0.95 -0.95 -13.31
C LEU A 117 1.96 -1.16 -14.44
N ILE A 118 2.93 -2.07 -14.26
CA ILE A 118 3.99 -2.37 -15.23
C ILE A 118 3.42 -2.89 -16.57
N ARG A 119 2.30 -3.62 -16.52
CA ARG A 119 1.66 -4.23 -17.70
C ARG A 119 0.42 -3.46 -18.16
N HIS A 120 -0.04 -2.50 -17.36
CA HIS A 120 -1.25 -1.74 -17.61
C HIS A 120 -1.17 -1.03 -18.97
N ASP A 121 -2.25 -1.13 -19.74
CA ASP A 121 -2.35 -0.56 -21.09
C ASP A 121 -1.17 -0.96 -22.01
N GLY A 122 -0.82 -2.24 -22.00
CA GLY A 122 0.32 -2.78 -22.79
C GLY A 122 1.67 -2.21 -22.36
N GLY A 123 1.81 -1.80 -21.10
CA GLY A 123 3.01 -1.18 -20.53
C GLY A 123 3.19 0.30 -20.90
N ARG A 124 2.26 0.90 -21.66
CA ARG A 124 2.34 2.33 -22.02
C ARG A 124 2.31 3.21 -20.79
N THR A 125 1.47 2.87 -19.81
CA THR A 125 1.30 3.66 -18.59
C THR A 125 2.60 3.74 -17.78
N PHE A 126 3.22 2.59 -17.53
CA PHE A 126 4.49 2.55 -16.82
C PHE A 126 5.60 3.28 -17.57
N ARG A 127 5.67 3.13 -18.89
CA ARG A 127 6.65 3.82 -19.73
C ARG A 127 6.52 5.35 -19.64
N VAL A 128 5.30 5.90 -19.69
CA VAL A 128 5.08 7.35 -19.53
C VAL A 128 5.59 7.83 -18.17
N ILE A 129 5.34 7.06 -17.10
CA ILE A 129 5.83 7.39 -15.75
C ILE A 129 7.36 7.45 -15.75
N THR A 130 8.02 6.40 -16.23
CA THR A 130 9.49 6.32 -16.20
C THR A 130 10.15 7.37 -17.10
N GLU A 131 9.62 7.60 -18.32
CA GLU A 131 10.12 8.63 -19.23
C GLU A 131 9.92 10.05 -18.68
N THR A 132 8.81 10.30 -17.97
CA THR A 132 8.57 11.60 -17.33
C THR A 132 9.59 11.86 -16.21
N LEU A 133 9.85 10.87 -15.36
CA LEU A 133 10.84 11.00 -14.28
C LEU A 133 12.27 11.14 -14.83
N ASP A 134 12.60 10.38 -15.88
CA ASP A 134 13.88 10.48 -16.58
C ASP A 134 14.11 11.89 -17.16
N GLY A 135 13.08 12.45 -17.82
CA GLY A 135 13.09 13.81 -18.37
C GLY A 135 13.11 14.91 -17.31
N LEU A 136 12.70 14.61 -16.07
CA LEU A 136 12.86 15.49 -14.91
C LEU A 136 14.24 15.36 -14.24
N GLY A 137 15.11 14.49 -14.76
CA GLY A 137 16.50 14.34 -14.29
C GLY A 137 16.68 13.31 -13.18
N TYR A 138 15.87 12.24 -13.16
CA TYR A 138 15.98 11.15 -12.17
C TYR A 138 16.33 9.81 -12.82
N ASP A 139 17.22 9.06 -12.17
CA ASP A 139 17.42 7.65 -12.44
C ASP A 139 16.31 6.85 -11.75
N VAL A 140 15.67 5.94 -12.47
CA VAL A 140 14.49 5.20 -11.98
C VAL A 140 14.84 3.73 -11.76
N HIS A 141 14.87 3.31 -10.49
CA HIS A 141 14.96 1.90 -10.10
C HIS A 141 13.57 1.40 -9.74
N TYR A 142 13.19 0.22 -10.22
CA TYR A 142 11.90 -0.36 -9.87
C TYR A 142 11.97 -1.89 -9.70
N LYS A 143 11.15 -2.44 -8.81
CA LYS A 143 11.00 -3.89 -8.61
C LYS A 143 9.59 -4.18 -8.09
N VAL A 144 9.04 -5.33 -8.51
CA VAL A 144 7.82 -5.87 -7.89
C VAL A 144 8.25 -6.70 -6.69
N LEU A 145 7.77 -6.34 -5.51
CA LEU A 145 8.03 -7.06 -4.26
C LEU A 145 6.73 -7.64 -3.71
N ALA A 146 6.79 -8.85 -3.17
CA ALA A 146 5.69 -9.47 -2.43
C ALA A 146 5.94 -9.35 -0.94
N ALA A 147 5.00 -8.81 -0.17
CA ALA A 147 5.19 -8.62 1.28
C ALA A 147 5.50 -9.93 2.03
N SER A 148 4.96 -11.07 1.57
CA SER A 148 5.29 -12.42 2.04
C SER A 148 6.78 -12.75 2.03
N ASP A 149 7.53 -12.17 1.10
CA ASP A 149 8.97 -12.45 0.98
C ASP A 149 9.78 -11.69 2.04
N TYR A 150 9.14 -10.79 2.80
CA TYR A 150 9.74 -9.86 3.77
C TYR A 150 9.03 -9.90 5.13
N GLY A 151 8.63 -11.10 5.59
CA GLY A 151 8.12 -11.31 6.96
C GLY A 151 6.67 -10.86 7.22
N VAL A 152 5.91 -10.52 6.18
CA VAL A 152 4.50 -10.14 6.31
C VAL A 152 3.58 -11.28 5.87
N ALA A 153 2.63 -11.70 6.71
CA ALA A 153 1.67 -12.77 6.38
C ALA A 153 0.59 -12.37 5.35
N GLN A 154 1.00 -11.82 4.21
CA GLN A 154 0.11 -11.42 3.12
C GLN A 154 0.78 -11.54 1.74
N ILE A 155 0.09 -12.20 0.79
CA ILE A 155 0.41 -12.09 -0.63
C ILE A 155 -0.03 -10.71 -1.13
N ARG A 156 0.87 -9.74 -1.00
CA ARG A 156 0.71 -8.36 -1.48
C ARG A 156 1.84 -7.97 -2.41
N LYS A 157 1.60 -8.12 -3.71
CA LYS A 157 2.56 -7.72 -4.76
C LYS A 157 2.36 -6.26 -5.13
N ARG A 158 3.40 -5.45 -4.99
CA ARG A 158 3.43 -4.02 -5.34
C ARG A 158 4.69 -3.69 -6.12
N VAL A 159 4.58 -2.75 -7.06
CA VAL A 159 5.75 -2.16 -7.70
C VAL A 159 6.18 -0.96 -6.86
N TYR A 160 7.45 -0.94 -6.51
CA TYR A 160 8.10 0.18 -5.87
C TYR A 160 9.02 0.84 -6.87
N LEU A 161 8.97 2.17 -6.96
CA LEU A 161 9.90 2.98 -7.73
C LEU A 161 10.73 3.79 -6.72
N VAL A 162 12.04 3.59 -6.76
CA VAL A 162 13.01 4.38 -6.00
C VAL A 162 13.82 5.16 -7.02
N CYS A 163 13.70 6.47 -6.98
CA CYS A 163 14.30 7.34 -8.00
C CYS A 163 15.27 8.32 -7.34
N PHE A 164 16.45 8.49 -7.91
CA PHE A 164 17.46 9.41 -7.42
C PHE A 164 17.73 10.48 -8.45
N ARG A 165 17.96 11.72 -7.98
CA ARG A 165 18.35 12.80 -8.89
C ARG A 165 19.71 12.45 -9.54
N LYS A 166 19.79 12.49 -10.87
CA LYS A 166 20.95 12.00 -11.66
C LYS A 166 22.30 12.55 -11.21
N ASN A 167 22.34 13.81 -10.77
CA ASN A 167 23.58 14.43 -10.31
C ASN A 167 24.12 13.90 -8.97
N LEU A 168 23.35 13.08 -8.26
CA LEU A 168 23.80 12.41 -7.03
C LEU A 168 24.54 11.11 -7.30
N GLN A 169 24.37 10.51 -8.49
CA GLN A 169 25.01 9.25 -8.89
C GLN A 169 24.90 8.16 -7.81
N ALA A 170 23.69 8.01 -7.25
CA ALA A 170 23.46 7.08 -6.15
C ALA A 170 23.52 5.63 -6.63
N GLU A 171 24.27 4.79 -5.91
CA GLU A 171 24.20 3.35 -6.07
C GLU A 171 23.05 2.79 -5.23
N PHE A 172 22.18 1.97 -5.85
CA PHE A 172 20.99 1.44 -5.19
C PHE A 172 20.69 0.02 -5.61
N SER A 173 20.32 -0.81 -4.62
CA SER A 173 19.74 -2.13 -4.81
C SER A 173 18.50 -2.27 -3.93
N PHE A 174 17.52 -3.06 -4.41
CA PHE A 174 16.38 -3.45 -3.60
C PHE A 174 16.80 -4.49 -2.55
N PRO A 175 16.10 -4.57 -1.40
CA PRO A 175 16.42 -5.55 -0.37
C PRO A 175 16.24 -6.98 -0.88
N GLU A 176 17.12 -7.87 -0.42
CA GLU A 176 16.96 -9.31 -0.61
C GLU A 176 15.82 -9.84 0.28
N PRO A 177 15.03 -10.81 -0.22
CA PRO A 177 13.93 -11.40 0.54
C PRO A 177 14.45 -12.20 1.75
N THR A 178 13.71 -12.18 2.85
CA THR A 178 14.04 -12.91 4.09
C THR A 178 13.36 -14.29 4.15
N PHE A 179 12.22 -14.46 3.47
CA PHE A 179 11.41 -15.70 3.47
C PHE A 179 11.14 -16.27 4.87
N GLU A 180 10.86 -15.38 5.83
CA GLU A 180 10.50 -15.77 7.19
C GLU A 180 9.25 -16.68 7.22
N ASP A 181 9.26 -17.66 8.11
CA ASP A 181 8.12 -18.54 8.35
C ASP A 181 7.02 -17.80 9.11
N VAL A 182 6.09 -17.21 8.36
CA VAL A 182 5.02 -16.36 8.88
C VAL A 182 3.68 -16.79 8.29
N ALA A 183 2.64 -16.80 9.12
CA ALA A 183 1.28 -17.16 8.73
C ALA A 183 0.23 -16.27 9.41
N VAL A 184 -1.02 -16.33 8.96
CA VAL A 184 -2.11 -15.54 9.55
C VAL A 184 -2.32 -15.89 11.03
N GLU A 185 -2.11 -17.15 11.41
CA GLU A 185 -2.28 -17.62 12.79
C GLU A 185 -1.39 -16.91 13.81
N ASP A 186 -0.24 -16.35 13.40
CA ASP A 186 0.69 -15.62 14.27
C ASP A 186 0.12 -14.29 14.80
N PHE A 187 -0.95 -13.79 14.18
CA PHE A 187 -1.49 -12.46 14.45
C PHE A 187 -2.87 -12.45 15.10
N LEU A 188 -3.44 -13.65 15.34
CA LEU A 188 -4.81 -13.80 15.81
C LEU A 188 -5.01 -13.34 17.26
N GLU A 189 -6.15 -12.73 17.53
CA GLU A 189 -6.60 -12.46 18.89
C GLU A 189 -7.20 -13.71 19.54
N SER A 190 -6.94 -13.87 20.83
CA SER A 190 -7.46 -14.98 21.63
C SER A 190 -8.96 -14.87 21.90
N ILE A 191 -9.48 -13.64 21.98
CA ILE A 191 -10.88 -13.34 22.26
C ILE A 191 -11.39 -12.37 21.20
N VAL A 192 -12.44 -12.78 20.48
CA VAL A 192 -13.05 -12.01 19.40
C VAL A 192 -14.56 -11.99 19.58
N ASP A 193 -15.18 -10.83 19.35
CA ASP A 193 -16.63 -10.67 19.43
C ASP A 193 -17.37 -11.57 18.42
N GLU A 194 -18.53 -12.08 18.82
CA GLU A 194 -19.32 -13.03 18.03
C GLU A 194 -19.74 -12.47 16.67
N SER A 195 -19.85 -11.14 16.53
CA SER A 195 -20.17 -10.47 15.26
C SER A 195 -19.14 -10.67 14.14
N TYR A 196 -17.93 -11.13 14.44
CA TYR A 196 -16.92 -11.46 13.42
C TYR A 196 -17.14 -12.83 12.79
N PHE A 197 -17.81 -13.73 13.51
CA PHE A 197 -18.07 -15.09 13.04
C PHE A 197 -19.18 -15.11 12.00
N LEU A 198 -19.03 -15.98 11.01
CA LEU A 198 -19.98 -16.17 9.94
C LEU A 198 -20.92 -17.33 10.26
N ASP A 199 -22.11 -17.27 9.68
CA ASP A 199 -23.10 -18.34 9.77
C ASP A 199 -22.52 -19.62 9.14
N PRO A 200 -22.36 -20.72 9.90
CA PRO A 200 -21.79 -21.96 9.39
C PRO A 200 -22.62 -22.57 8.25
N ASP A 201 -23.94 -22.36 8.22
CA ASP A 201 -24.82 -22.91 7.18
C ASP A 201 -24.56 -22.26 5.80
N LEU A 202 -23.92 -21.09 5.78
CA LEU A 202 -23.53 -20.41 4.56
C LEU A 202 -22.13 -20.80 4.06
N VAL A 203 -21.37 -21.58 4.83
CA VAL A 203 -19.99 -21.95 4.50
C VAL A 203 -19.97 -23.24 3.70
N THR A 204 -19.28 -23.22 2.55
CA THR A 204 -19.01 -24.41 1.75
C THR A 204 -17.51 -24.64 1.64
N PHE A 205 -17.03 -25.79 2.12
CA PHE A 205 -15.67 -26.26 1.93
C PHE A 205 -15.60 -27.19 0.72
N TYR A 206 -14.60 -27.00 -0.14
CA TYR A 206 -14.36 -27.87 -1.29
C TYR A 206 -13.07 -28.69 -1.17
N LYS A 207 -12.26 -28.44 -0.12
CA LYS A 207 -11.07 -29.23 0.23
C LYS A 207 -10.77 -29.13 1.73
N PRO A 208 -10.06 -30.13 2.31
CA PRO A 208 -9.66 -30.09 3.71
C PRO A 208 -8.68 -28.95 4.00
N ASP A 209 -8.53 -28.63 5.29
CA ASP A 209 -7.49 -27.72 5.77
C ASP A 209 -6.10 -28.39 5.78
N ILE A 210 -5.06 -27.58 5.91
CA ILE A 210 -3.66 -28.01 6.01
C ILE A 210 -3.21 -28.08 7.46
N GLU A 211 -2.20 -28.91 7.70
CA GLU A 211 -1.56 -29.03 9.02
C GLU A 211 -0.22 -28.30 9.10
N THR A 212 0.46 -28.14 7.97
CA THR A 212 1.77 -27.48 7.87
C THR A 212 1.64 -26.08 7.29
N ARG A 213 2.48 -25.15 7.74
CA ARG A 213 2.51 -23.79 7.22
C ARG A 213 2.90 -23.73 5.75
N THR A 214 2.43 -22.69 5.07
CA THR A 214 2.84 -22.39 3.69
C THR A 214 2.89 -20.88 3.44
N LEU A 215 3.93 -20.43 2.74
CA LEU A 215 4.13 -19.03 2.34
C LEU A 215 3.36 -18.69 1.03
N ASP A 216 2.17 -19.27 0.88
CA ASP A 216 1.19 -18.93 -0.15
C ASP A 216 -0.22 -18.95 0.47
N THR A 217 -1.22 -18.42 -0.23
CA THR A 217 -2.60 -18.51 0.21
C THR A 217 -3.14 -19.93 0.07
N TYR A 218 -3.87 -20.41 1.08
CA TYR A 218 -4.56 -21.70 1.00
C TYR A 218 -6.07 -21.51 1.17
N ARG A 219 -6.81 -21.43 0.05
CA ARG A 219 -8.27 -21.25 0.05
C ARG A 219 -8.98 -22.58 0.26
N LEU A 220 -9.80 -22.70 1.28
CA LEU A 220 -10.55 -23.91 1.68
C LEU A 220 -11.97 -23.98 1.09
N GLY A 221 -12.58 -22.81 0.90
CA GLY A 221 -14.02 -22.73 0.67
C GLY A 221 -14.50 -21.33 0.32
N TYR A 222 -15.81 -21.14 0.43
CA TYR A 222 -16.48 -19.86 0.23
C TYR A 222 -17.76 -19.74 1.07
N VAL A 223 -18.32 -18.53 1.12
CA VAL A 223 -19.52 -18.16 1.87
C VAL A 223 -20.61 -17.71 0.90
N GLY A 224 -21.69 -18.50 0.82
CA GLY A 224 -22.78 -18.33 -0.14
C GLY A 224 -22.34 -18.68 -1.55
N THR A 225 -21.75 -17.72 -2.27
CA THR A 225 -21.28 -17.91 -3.66
C THR A 225 -19.80 -17.56 -3.80
N PRO A 226 -19.06 -18.16 -4.75
CA PRO A 226 -17.67 -17.79 -5.00
C PRO A 226 -17.54 -16.32 -5.44
N GLY A 227 -16.66 -15.57 -4.79
CA GLY A 227 -16.44 -14.15 -5.10
C GLY A 227 -15.44 -13.49 -4.17
N GLN A 228 -15.11 -12.23 -4.45
CA GLN A 228 -14.31 -11.41 -3.52
C GLN A 228 -15.12 -11.08 -2.26
N GLY A 229 -14.49 -11.15 -1.10
CA GLY A 229 -15.13 -11.01 0.21
C GLY A 229 -16.05 -12.16 0.58
N ARG A 230 -15.86 -13.31 -0.04
CA ARG A 230 -16.64 -14.53 0.16
C ARG A 230 -15.78 -15.76 0.28
N ARG A 231 -14.45 -15.65 0.16
CA ARG A 231 -13.56 -16.81 0.17
C ARG A 231 -13.18 -17.14 1.61
N VAL A 232 -12.93 -18.42 1.86
CA VAL A 232 -12.47 -18.92 3.16
C VAL A 232 -11.05 -19.48 2.99
N TYR A 233 -10.13 -19.05 3.85
CA TYR A 233 -8.72 -19.41 3.83
C TYR A 233 -8.29 -20.11 5.13
N SER A 234 -7.20 -20.88 5.04
CA SER A 234 -6.49 -21.42 6.20
C SER A 234 -5.71 -20.33 6.91
N VAL A 235 -5.59 -20.42 8.23
CA VAL A 235 -4.72 -19.54 9.02
C VAL A 235 -3.26 -20.00 9.06
N LYS A 236 -2.97 -21.24 8.64
CA LYS A 236 -1.60 -21.75 8.45
C LYS A 236 -0.94 -21.25 7.16
N ALA A 237 -1.67 -20.45 6.39
CA ALA A 237 -1.23 -19.82 5.17
C ALA A 237 -1.13 -18.31 5.37
N VAL A 238 -0.49 -17.62 4.43
CA VAL A 238 -0.52 -16.16 4.36
C VAL A 238 -1.87 -15.67 3.80
N SER A 239 -2.24 -14.44 4.17
CA SER A 239 -3.48 -13.81 3.72
C SER A 239 -3.44 -13.44 2.23
N PRO A 240 -4.57 -13.47 1.49
CA PRO A 240 -4.66 -12.70 0.25
C PRO A 240 -4.52 -11.19 0.52
N THR A 241 -4.26 -10.39 -0.52
CA THR A 241 -4.25 -8.91 -0.43
C THR A 241 -5.59 -8.39 0.12
N PHE A 242 -5.55 -7.61 1.20
CA PHE A 242 -6.72 -6.89 1.70
C PHE A 242 -7.21 -5.83 0.70
N VAL A 243 -8.53 -5.68 0.61
CA VAL A 243 -9.20 -4.78 -0.33
C VAL A 243 -10.16 -3.84 0.38
N ALA A 244 -10.12 -2.55 0.05
CA ALA A 244 -10.94 -1.54 0.73
C ALA A 244 -12.42 -1.51 0.29
N THR A 245 -12.77 -2.14 -0.83
CA THR A 245 -14.08 -1.95 -1.50
C THR A 245 -14.97 -3.19 -1.52
N SER A 246 -14.53 -4.30 -0.94
CA SER A 246 -15.31 -5.53 -0.93
C SER A 246 -16.60 -5.38 -0.10
N ARG A 247 -17.71 -5.87 -0.65
CA ARG A 247 -19.03 -5.87 -0.02
C ARG A 247 -19.56 -7.26 0.29
N GLY A 248 -18.70 -8.28 0.17
CA GLY A 248 -19.06 -9.64 0.54
C GLY A 248 -19.23 -9.80 2.06
N PRO A 249 -19.87 -10.88 2.52
CA PRO A 249 -20.05 -11.20 3.95
C PRO A 249 -18.72 -11.23 4.73
N CYS A 250 -17.63 -11.65 4.10
CA CYS A 250 -16.30 -11.65 4.72
C CYS A 250 -15.57 -10.30 4.59
N GLY A 251 -16.18 -9.29 3.97
CA GLY A 251 -15.60 -7.96 3.80
C GLY A 251 -14.31 -7.96 2.97
N GLY A 252 -13.44 -7.00 3.27
CA GLY A 252 -12.16 -6.79 2.58
C GLY A 252 -11.02 -7.71 3.00
N THR A 253 -11.21 -8.46 4.08
CA THR A 253 -10.21 -9.38 4.64
C THR A 253 -10.35 -10.80 4.13
N GLU A 254 -11.50 -11.13 3.51
CA GLU A 254 -11.92 -12.53 3.34
C GLU A 254 -12.16 -13.23 4.69
N GLY A 255 -12.58 -14.49 4.67
CA GLY A 255 -12.87 -15.30 5.85
C GLY A 255 -11.79 -16.32 6.12
N TYR A 256 -11.65 -16.75 7.38
CA TYR A 256 -10.63 -17.69 7.82
C TYR A 256 -11.24 -18.77 8.72
N LEU A 257 -10.82 -20.02 8.52
CA LEU A 257 -11.19 -21.14 9.39
C LEU A 257 -10.31 -21.11 10.65
N ILE A 258 -10.92 -20.92 11.81
CA ILE A 258 -10.24 -20.79 13.11
C ILE A 258 -11.02 -21.63 14.13
N ASN A 259 -10.38 -22.65 14.69
CA ASN A 259 -10.98 -23.54 15.70
C ASN A 259 -12.36 -24.09 15.27
N GLY A 260 -12.49 -24.51 14.01
CA GLY A 260 -13.71 -25.10 13.46
C GLY A 260 -14.79 -24.09 13.04
N ARG A 261 -14.58 -22.78 13.22
CA ARG A 261 -15.53 -21.74 12.83
C ARG A 261 -14.91 -20.78 11.82
N VAL A 262 -15.70 -20.29 10.88
CA VAL A 262 -15.25 -19.26 9.93
C VAL A 262 -15.53 -17.87 10.49
N ARG A 263 -14.53 -17.01 10.50
CA ARG A 263 -14.70 -15.59 10.86
C ARG A 263 -13.87 -14.65 10.01
N ARG A 264 -14.20 -13.36 10.06
CA ARG A 264 -13.37 -12.27 9.55
C ARG A 264 -12.21 -12.00 10.50
N LEU A 265 -11.16 -11.37 9.98
CA LEU A 265 -10.12 -10.78 10.81
C LEU A 265 -10.62 -9.49 11.46
N THR A 266 -10.20 -9.24 12.69
CA THR A 266 -10.47 -7.97 13.38
C THR A 266 -9.57 -6.85 12.85
N PRO A 267 -9.93 -5.58 13.07
CA PRO A 267 -9.03 -4.46 12.76
C PRO A 267 -7.66 -4.59 13.43
N ALA A 268 -7.56 -5.15 14.64
CA ALA A 268 -6.30 -5.35 15.34
C ALA A 268 -5.44 -6.44 14.69
N GLU A 269 -6.04 -7.56 14.27
CA GLU A 269 -5.33 -8.62 13.54
C GLU A 269 -4.83 -8.10 12.18
N VAL A 270 -5.67 -7.35 11.47
CA VAL A 270 -5.30 -6.68 10.20
C VAL A 270 -4.17 -5.68 10.41
N LYS A 271 -4.20 -4.90 11.50
CA LYS A 271 -3.15 -3.95 11.90
C LYS A 271 -1.79 -4.63 11.99
N ARG A 272 -1.73 -5.73 12.75
CA ARG A 272 -0.50 -6.50 12.97
C ARG A 272 0.01 -7.13 11.69
N ILE A 273 -0.87 -7.76 10.90
CA ILE A 273 -0.49 -8.32 9.59
C ILE A 273 0.07 -7.24 8.67
N MET A 274 -0.49 -6.02 8.69
CA MET A 274 -0.01 -4.92 7.86
C MET A 274 1.26 -4.23 8.41
N GLY A 275 1.81 -4.70 9.55
CA GLY A 275 3.04 -4.20 10.15
C GLY A 275 2.89 -2.87 10.90
N PHE A 276 1.67 -2.48 11.26
CA PHE A 276 1.44 -1.29 12.09
C PHE A 276 1.69 -1.58 13.57
N PRO A 277 2.20 -0.62 14.35
CA PRO A 277 2.49 -0.83 15.77
C PRO A 277 1.21 -0.99 16.59
N GLU A 278 1.33 -1.61 17.77
CA GLU A 278 0.20 -1.94 18.64
C GLU A 278 -0.57 -0.71 19.15
N ASP A 279 0.11 0.42 19.34
CA ASP A 279 -0.48 1.70 19.75
C ASP A 279 -1.11 2.49 18.59
N PHE A 280 -0.95 2.02 17.34
CA PHE A 280 -1.58 2.67 16.19
C PHE A 280 -3.11 2.57 16.27
N THR A 281 -3.77 3.72 16.17
CA THR A 281 -5.20 3.89 16.44
C THR A 281 -6.00 4.05 15.16
N PHE A 282 -7.14 3.35 15.07
CA PHE A 282 -8.15 3.53 14.01
C PHE A 282 -9.42 4.15 14.62
N PRO A 283 -9.57 5.48 14.59
CA PRO A 283 -10.70 6.17 15.24
C PRO A 283 -12.02 6.04 14.48
N VAL A 284 -12.01 5.49 13.24
CA VAL A 284 -13.12 5.54 12.27
C VAL A 284 -13.26 4.29 11.42
#